data_AF-A0A523WMQ6-F1
#
_entry.id   AF-A0A523WMQ6-F1
#
_cell.length_a   1.000
_cell.length_b   1.000
_cell.length_c   1.000
_cell.angle_alpha   90.00
_cell.angle_beta   90.00
_cell.angle_gamma   90.00
#
_symmetry.space_group_name_H-M   'P 1'
#
loop_
_entity.id
_entity.type
_entity.pdbx_description
1 polymer ?
#
loop_
_entity_poly.entity_id
_entity_poly.type
_entity_poly.pdbx_seq_one_letter_code
_entity_poly.pdbx_strand_id
1 'polypeptide(L)'
;MSKKPTTHESPKIQKNGSSNKENELYEKYQQIKEYEHRFNTIESEIRKLASGWLLVALGAIAFIVRGAYLKNGGTSSLMMDPKILISIVCLMANFGLLILWILDQMVYHRLLNSVFLLGLRMEYLHDNLPPIRTLMMLFSRKRGMAKYLRLYYLVPMFGLGIVSLISCFLYLNETIDSLTNVHSLICIITVIIPLFVVWKSMNVEKYEEIAEGFKDTSFVDYLRNKNFEAVLRNH
;
A
#
# COMPACT_ATOMS: atom_id res chain seq x y z
N MET A 1 29.14 32.22 75.71
CA MET A 1 28.09 31.27 75.26
C MET A 1 27.88 31.47 73.77
N SER A 2 28.36 30.53 72.96
CA SER A 2 28.36 30.61 71.48
C SER A 2 27.08 29.99 70.91
N LYS A 3 26.33 30.76 70.12
CA LYS A 3 25.09 30.31 69.44
C LYS A 3 25.45 29.38 68.29
N LYS A 4 25.00 28.11 68.35
CA LYS A 4 25.09 27.14 67.25
C LYS A 4 24.27 27.61 66.04
N PRO A 5 24.78 27.47 64.80
CA PRO A 5 24.03 27.79 63.60
C PRO A 5 23.01 26.69 63.30
N THR A 6 21.76 27.09 63.13
CA THR A 6 20.66 26.25 62.68
C THR A 6 20.85 25.89 61.20
N THR A 7 21.07 24.61 60.93
CA THR A 7 21.08 24.02 59.60
C THR A 7 19.69 24.08 58.98
N HIS A 8 19.54 24.90 57.93
CA HIS A 8 18.37 24.93 57.07
C HIS A 8 18.34 23.64 56.23
N GLU A 9 17.48 22.68 56.59
CA GLU A 9 17.13 21.58 55.70
C GLU A 9 16.38 22.13 54.49
N SER A 10 16.99 22.02 53.32
CA SER A 10 16.35 22.39 52.06
C SER A 10 15.25 21.37 51.73
N PRO A 11 14.06 21.83 51.31
CA PRO A 11 12.93 20.95 51.03
C PRO A 11 13.26 19.99 49.88
N LYS A 12 13.08 18.68 50.10
CA LYS A 12 13.19 17.65 49.06
C LYS A 12 12.07 17.85 48.03
N ILE A 13 12.40 18.52 46.92
CA ILE A 13 11.48 18.79 45.81
C ILE A 13 11.05 17.47 45.14
N GLN A 14 9.74 17.31 44.94
CA GLN A 14 9.07 16.21 44.25
C GLN A 14 9.52 16.06 42.78
N LYS A 15 10.67 15.41 42.53
CA LYS A 15 11.14 15.08 41.17
C LYS A 15 10.55 13.80 40.56
N ASN A 16 9.94 12.94 41.38
CA ASN A 16 9.51 11.61 40.92
C ASN A 16 8.29 11.61 39.98
N GLY A 17 7.47 12.66 39.96
CA GLY A 17 6.24 12.70 39.16
C GLY A 17 6.46 13.01 37.67
N SER A 18 7.43 13.86 37.31
CA SER A 18 7.67 14.28 35.92
C SER A 18 8.34 13.16 35.11
N SER A 19 9.35 12.51 35.69
CA SER A 19 10.10 11.45 35.02
C SER A 19 9.22 10.26 34.62
N ASN A 20 8.21 9.92 35.43
CA ASN A 20 7.33 8.80 35.11
C ASN A 20 6.42 9.09 33.90
N LYS A 21 5.91 10.33 33.78
CA LYS A 21 5.06 10.74 32.64
C LYS A 21 5.85 10.81 31.33
N GLU A 22 7.08 11.29 31.39
CA GLU A 22 7.97 11.33 30.21
C GLU A 22 8.27 9.92 29.72
N ASN A 23 8.60 8.99 30.63
CA ASN A 23 8.82 7.59 30.28
C ASN A 23 7.58 6.96 29.61
N GLU A 24 6.38 7.20 30.15
CA GLU A 24 5.13 6.71 29.55
C GLU A 24 4.89 7.27 28.14
N LEU A 25 5.21 8.55 27.91
CA LEU A 25 5.11 9.17 26.58
C LEU A 25 6.08 8.51 25.58
N TYR A 26 7.32 8.27 26.00
CA TYR A 26 8.32 7.58 25.18
C TYR A 26 7.92 6.14 24.87
N GLU A 27 7.35 5.41 25.82
CA GLU A 27 6.83 4.06 25.59
C GLU A 27 5.72 4.06 24.53
N LYS A 28 4.76 4.99 24.63
CA LYS A 28 3.71 5.13 23.61
C LYS A 28 4.28 5.50 22.23
N TYR A 29 5.30 6.35 22.19
CA TYR A 29 5.99 6.71 20.95
C TYR A 29 6.68 5.50 20.30
N GLN A 30 7.34 4.68 21.11
CA GLN A 30 7.98 3.45 20.64
C GLN A 30 6.96 2.45 20.10
N GLN A 31 5.82 2.29 20.78
CA GLN A 31 4.74 1.41 20.29
C GLN A 31 4.20 1.86 18.92
N ILE A 32 3.98 3.16 18.70
CA ILE A 32 3.56 3.69 17.39
C ILE A 32 4.59 3.34 16.30
N LYS A 33 5.88 3.53 16.60
CA LYS A 33 6.97 3.17 15.69
C LYS A 33 6.99 1.67 15.35
N GLU A 34 6.74 0.80 16.33
CA GLU A 34 6.64 -0.64 16.11
C GLU A 34 5.47 -1.00 15.18
N TYR A 35 4.30 -0.38 15.37
CA TYR A 35 3.17 -0.57 14.47
C TYR A 35 3.48 -0.14 13.03
N GLU A 36 4.12 1.02 12.84
CA GLU A 36 4.56 1.46 11.50
C GLU A 36 5.50 0.46 10.84
N HIS A 37 6.50 -0.03 11.59
CA HIS A 37 7.43 -1.02 11.09
C HIS A 37 6.73 -2.32 10.68
N ARG A 38 5.78 -2.79 11.49
CA ARG A 38 4.98 -3.98 11.19
C ARG A 38 4.12 -3.80 9.95
N PHE A 39 3.43 -2.67 9.81
CA PHE A 39 2.61 -2.41 8.62
C PHE A 39 3.45 -2.30 7.35
N ASN A 40 4.59 -1.60 7.40
CA ASN A 40 5.51 -1.52 6.27
C ASN A 40 6.08 -2.90 5.88
N THR A 41 6.35 -3.76 6.87
CA THR A 41 6.77 -5.15 6.61
C THR A 41 5.66 -5.93 5.89
N ILE A 42 4.42 -5.85 6.36
CA ILE A 42 3.28 -6.53 5.75
C ILE A 42 3.04 -6.04 4.31
N GLU A 43 3.09 -4.73 4.05
CA GLU A 43 3.01 -4.17 2.68
C GLU A 43 4.11 -4.74 1.77
N SER A 44 5.32 -4.95 2.29
CA SER A 44 6.40 -5.55 1.51
C SER A 44 6.15 -7.03 1.19
N GLU A 45 5.58 -7.80 2.13
CA GLU A 45 5.23 -9.21 1.93
C GLU A 45 4.09 -9.38 0.92
N ILE A 46 3.08 -8.51 0.94
CA ILE A 46 1.99 -8.54 -0.04
C ILE A 46 2.50 -8.28 -1.46
N ARG A 47 3.47 -7.38 -1.61
CA ARG A 47 4.12 -7.15 -2.91
C ARG A 47 4.89 -8.37 -3.40
N LYS A 48 5.57 -9.10 -2.51
CA LYS A 48 6.23 -10.37 -2.87
C LYS A 48 5.20 -11.40 -3.34
N LEU A 49 4.06 -11.51 -2.65
CA LEU A 49 2.95 -12.39 -3.08
C LEU A 49 2.42 -11.99 -4.45
N ALA A 50 2.27 -10.69 -4.74
CA ALA A 50 1.83 -10.21 -6.05
C ALA A 50 2.84 -10.57 -7.17
N SER A 51 4.13 -10.41 -6.92
CA SER A 51 5.19 -10.88 -7.85
C SER A 51 5.13 -12.39 -8.06
N GLY A 52 4.96 -13.16 -6.99
CA GLY A 52 4.81 -14.62 -7.07
C GLY A 52 3.58 -15.04 -7.87
N TRP A 53 2.45 -14.35 -7.67
CA TRP A 53 1.20 -14.60 -8.40
C TRP A 53 1.36 -14.34 -9.90
N LEU A 54 2.01 -13.23 -10.26
CA LEU A 54 2.33 -12.90 -11.64
C LEU A 54 3.26 -13.95 -12.26
N LEU A 55 4.30 -14.37 -11.54
CA LEU A 55 5.24 -15.38 -12.02
C LEU A 55 4.55 -16.72 -12.31
N VAL A 56 3.64 -17.15 -11.43
CA VAL A 56 2.84 -18.36 -11.64
C VAL A 56 1.95 -18.23 -12.88
N ALA A 57 1.29 -17.08 -13.06
CA ALA A 57 0.47 -16.83 -14.25
C ALA A 57 1.29 -16.88 -15.55
N LEU A 58 2.47 -16.23 -15.58
CA LEU A 58 3.37 -16.28 -16.72
C LEU A 58 3.90 -17.69 -16.99
N GLY A 59 4.23 -18.45 -15.93
CA GLY A 59 4.63 -19.85 -16.04
C GLY A 59 3.52 -20.72 -16.64
N ALA A 60 2.27 -20.52 -16.22
CA ALA A 60 1.11 -21.22 -16.77
C ALA A 60 0.89 -20.88 -18.25
N ILE A 61 0.95 -19.59 -18.63
CA ILE A 61 0.84 -19.16 -20.03
C ILE A 61 1.96 -19.79 -20.87
N ALA A 62 3.22 -19.74 -20.41
CA ALA A 62 4.36 -20.31 -21.11
C ALA A 62 4.21 -21.84 -21.29
N PHE A 63 3.71 -22.54 -20.26
CA PHE A 63 3.43 -23.98 -20.33
C PHE A 63 2.36 -24.31 -21.37
N ILE A 64 1.26 -23.54 -21.41
CA ILE A 64 0.17 -23.73 -22.40
C ILE A 64 0.68 -23.48 -23.82
N VAL A 65 1.42 -22.38 -24.04
CA VAL A 65 2.00 -22.04 -25.36
C VAL A 65 2.97 -23.13 -25.82
N ARG A 66 3.86 -23.59 -24.93
CA ARG A 66 4.79 -24.69 -25.24
C ARG A 66 4.06 -25.97 -25.60
N GLY A 67 3.01 -26.32 -24.84
CA GLY A 67 2.18 -27.49 -25.11
C GLY A 67 1.46 -27.42 -26.45
N ALA A 68 0.96 -26.24 -26.83
CA ALA A 68 0.34 -26.01 -28.13
C ALA A 68 1.36 -26.16 -29.28
N TYR A 69 2.55 -25.55 -29.16
CA TYR A 69 3.57 -25.59 -30.20
C TYR A 69 4.13 -27.01 -30.46
N LEU A 70 4.39 -27.77 -29.39
CA LEU A 70 4.94 -29.14 -29.50
C LEU A 70 3.94 -30.16 -30.09
N LYS A 71 2.63 -29.88 -30.02
CA LYS A 71 1.57 -30.81 -30.44
C LYS A 71 1.15 -30.68 -31.91
N ASN A 72 1.69 -29.73 -32.66
CA ASN A 72 1.43 -29.59 -34.11
C ASN A 72 1.87 -30.81 -34.96
N GLY A 73 2.39 -31.88 -34.36
CA GLY A 73 2.70 -33.17 -35.01
C GLY A 73 1.85 -34.38 -34.57
N GLY A 74 0.88 -34.26 -33.67
CA GLY A 74 0.10 -35.42 -33.24
C GLY A 74 -1.04 -35.09 -32.29
N THR A 75 -2.25 -35.53 -32.68
CA THR A 75 -3.52 -35.52 -31.95
C THR A 75 -3.32 -35.61 -30.45
N SER A 76 -3.66 -34.54 -29.74
CA SER A 76 -3.45 -34.58 -28.32
C SER A 76 -4.53 -33.78 -27.60
N SER A 77 -5.21 -34.54 -26.74
CA SER A 77 -6.50 -34.35 -26.08
C SER A 77 -6.58 -33.21 -25.06
N LEU A 78 -6.15 -31.99 -25.41
CA LEU A 78 -6.56 -30.85 -24.61
C LEU A 78 -8.08 -30.70 -24.76
N MET A 79 -8.80 -30.76 -23.65
CA MET A 79 -10.27 -30.64 -23.62
C MET A 79 -10.74 -29.25 -24.09
N MET A 80 -9.84 -28.28 -24.21
CA MET A 80 -10.16 -26.89 -24.53
C MET A 80 -9.07 -26.26 -25.42
N ASP A 81 -9.48 -25.31 -26.25
CA ASP A 81 -8.57 -24.49 -27.07
C ASP A 81 -7.55 -23.74 -26.17
N PRO A 82 -6.23 -23.84 -26.45
CA PRO A 82 -5.19 -23.13 -25.71
C PRO A 82 -5.42 -21.63 -25.55
N LYS A 83 -6.04 -20.96 -26.54
CA LYS A 83 -6.30 -19.51 -26.55
C LYS A 83 -7.31 -19.12 -25.46
N ILE A 84 -8.35 -19.94 -25.30
CA ILE A 84 -9.35 -19.73 -24.24
C ILE A 84 -8.71 -19.97 -22.88
N LEU A 85 -7.91 -21.02 -22.74
CA LEU A 85 -7.21 -21.34 -21.50
C LEU A 85 -6.25 -20.21 -21.08
N ILE A 86 -5.49 -19.63 -22.01
CA ILE A 86 -4.63 -18.47 -21.75
C ILE A 86 -5.46 -17.28 -21.23
N SER A 87 -6.64 -17.05 -21.80
CA SER A 87 -7.50 -15.93 -21.41
C SER A 87 -8.10 -16.12 -20.02
N ILE A 88 -8.45 -17.37 -19.67
CA ILE A 88 -8.88 -17.74 -18.31
C ILE A 88 -7.74 -17.51 -17.31
N VAL A 89 -6.50 -17.92 -17.65
CA VAL A 89 -5.33 -17.68 -16.80
C VAL A 89 -5.09 -16.18 -16.60
N CYS A 90 -5.18 -15.37 -17.66
CA CYS A 90 -5.05 -13.92 -17.56
C CYS A 90 -6.14 -13.30 -16.67
N LEU A 91 -7.39 -13.77 -16.79
CA LEU A 91 -8.49 -13.32 -15.94
C LEU A 91 -8.24 -13.65 -14.46
N MET A 92 -7.86 -14.88 -14.15
CA MET A 92 -7.57 -15.32 -12.78
C MET A 92 -6.35 -14.59 -12.19
N ALA A 93 -5.33 -14.34 -13.01
CA ALA A 93 -4.17 -13.55 -12.63
C ALA A 93 -4.57 -12.11 -12.29
N ASN A 94 -5.36 -11.45 -13.15
CA ASN A 94 -5.87 -10.10 -12.89
C ASN A 94 -6.76 -10.03 -11.65
N PHE A 95 -7.59 -11.04 -11.41
CA PHE A 95 -8.43 -11.09 -10.21
C PHE A 95 -7.60 -11.23 -8.93
N GLY A 96 -6.59 -12.11 -8.92
CA GLY A 96 -5.68 -12.23 -7.77
C GLY A 96 -4.88 -10.95 -7.54
N LEU A 97 -4.37 -10.32 -8.60
CA LEU A 97 -3.69 -9.01 -8.50
C LEU A 97 -4.64 -7.91 -8.00
N LEU A 98 -5.91 -7.92 -8.40
CA LEU A 98 -6.92 -6.98 -7.93
C LEU A 98 -7.14 -7.12 -6.42
N ILE A 99 -7.30 -8.34 -5.93
CA ILE A 99 -7.45 -8.60 -4.48
C ILE A 99 -6.22 -8.11 -3.71
N LEU A 100 -5.02 -8.46 -4.18
CA LEU A 100 -3.77 -8.02 -3.55
C LEU A 100 -3.63 -6.50 -3.56
N TRP A 101 -4.03 -5.84 -4.65
CA TRP A 101 -4.06 -4.38 -4.75
C TRP A 101 -5.05 -3.75 -3.76
N ILE A 102 -6.25 -4.33 -3.59
CA ILE A 102 -7.23 -3.86 -2.61
C ILE A 102 -6.66 -3.98 -1.19
N LEU A 103 -6.07 -5.13 -0.84
CA LEU A 103 -5.46 -5.33 0.47
C LEU A 103 -4.33 -4.32 0.71
N ASP A 104 -3.40 -4.19 -0.23
CA ASP A 104 -2.26 -3.28 -0.13
C ASP A 104 -2.72 -1.81 0.00
N GLN A 105 -3.55 -1.32 -0.92
CA GLN A 105 -3.92 0.10 -0.99
C GLN A 105 -5.06 0.51 -0.07
N MET A 106 -6.11 -0.32 0.06
CA MET A 106 -7.30 0.06 0.82
C MET A 106 -7.21 -0.32 2.29
N VAL A 107 -6.43 -1.34 2.64
CA VAL A 107 -6.33 -1.79 4.04
C VAL A 107 -5.01 -1.34 4.63
N TYR A 108 -3.89 -1.87 4.15
CA TYR A 108 -2.59 -1.66 4.80
C TYR A 108 -2.06 -0.25 4.65
N HIS A 109 -2.15 0.34 3.47
CA HIS A 109 -1.71 1.71 3.26
C HIS A 109 -2.52 2.71 4.10
N ARG A 110 -3.83 2.48 4.27
CA ARG A 110 -4.67 3.31 5.15
C ARG A 110 -4.32 3.15 6.62
N LEU A 111 -4.08 1.92 7.07
CA LEU A 111 -3.63 1.64 8.44
C LEU A 111 -2.28 2.30 8.73
N LEU A 112 -1.32 2.17 7.81
CA LEU A 112 -0.01 2.81 7.91
C LEU A 112 -0.15 4.34 7.99
N ASN A 113 -0.97 4.94 7.12
CA ASN A 113 -1.22 6.38 7.13
C ASN A 113 -1.87 6.84 8.45
N SER A 114 -2.81 6.09 9.00
CA SER A 114 -3.44 6.41 10.29
C SER A 114 -2.45 6.39 11.44
N VAL A 115 -1.59 5.37 11.53
CA VAL A 115 -0.56 5.28 12.57
C VAL A 115 0.50 6.38 12.38
N PHE A 116 0.90 6.63 11.14
CA PHE A 116 1.83 7.69 10.80
C PHE A 116 1.30 9.08 11.20
N LEU A 117 0.03 9.36 10.91
CA LEU A 117 -0.63 10.60 11.31
C LEU A 117 -0.75 10.73 12.84
N LEU A 118 -1.04 9.62 13.54
CA LEU A 118 -1.06 9.61 15.00
C LEU A 118 0.32 9.96 15.59
N GLY A 119 1.39 9.34 15.06
CA GLY A 119 2.76 9.65 15.48
C GLY A 119 3.14 11.10 15.18
N LEU A 120 2.75 11.61 14.00
CA LEU A 120 2.99 12.99 13.60
C LEU A 120 2.25 13.99 14.51
N ARG A 121 1.01 13.67 14.89
CA ARG A 121 0.26 14.46 15.88
C ARG A 121 0.94 14.46 17.23
N MET A 122 1.49 13.33 17.65
CA MET A 122 2.17 13.24 18.94
C MET A 122 3.47 14.06 18.97
N GLU A 123 4.23 14.05 17.87
CA GLU A 123 5.39 14.94 17.65
C GLU A 123 4.98 16.42 17.65
N TYR A 124 3.84 16.76 17.04
CA TYR A 124 3.31 18.13 17.05
C TYR A 124 2.88 18.62 18.44
N LEU A 125 2.33 17.74 19.27
CA LEU A 125 1.85 18.10 20.61
C LEU A 125 2.94 18.14 21.69
N HIS A 126 4.10 17.51 21.44
CA HIS A 126 5.15 17.37 22.45
C HIS A 126 6.53 17.69 21.87
N ASP A 127 7.04 18.89 22.19
CA ASP A 127 8.34 19.39 21.72
C ASP A 127 9.55 18.61 22.29
N ASN A 128 9.33 17.69 23.24
CA ASN A 128 10.39 16.82 23.76
C ASN A 128 10.65 15.59 22.87
N LEU A 129 9.75 15.27 21.94
CA LEU A 129 9.90 14.15 21.02
C LEU A 129 10.69 14.57 19.77
N PRO A 130 11.52 13.67 19.20
CA PRO A 130 12.22 13.97 17.97
C PRO A 130 11.23 14.06 16.79
N PRO A 131 11.26 15.13 15.97
CA PRO A 131 10.30 15.36 14.89
C PRO A 131 10.61 14.55 13.62
N ILE A 132 10.79 13.22 13.75
CA ILE A 132 11.24 12.32 12.68
C ILE A 132 10.22 12.29 11.53
N ARG A 133 8.92 12.20 11.82
CA ARG A 133 7.87 12.12 10.79
C ARG A 133 7.66 13.46 10.11
N THR A 134 7.78 14.55 10.86
CA THR A 134 7.78 15.91 10.31
C THR A 134 8.91 16.08 9.30
N LEU A 135 10.13 15.64 9.62
CA LEU A 135 11.26 15.64 8.69
C LEU A 135 10.98 14.77 7.46
N MET A 136 10.44 13.57 7.67
CA MET A 136 10.11 12.66 6.56
C MET A 136 9.09 13.28 5.58
N MET A 137 8.08 13.98 6.10
CA MET A 137 7.10 14.72 5.29
C MET A 137 7.72 15.88 4.52
N LEU A 138 8.63 16.62 5.16
CA LEU A 138 9.36 17.74 4.53
C LEU A 138 10.23 17.25 3.36
N PHE A 139 11.00 16.17 3.55
CA PHE A 139 11.91 15.64 2.52
C PHE A 139 11.20 14.85 1.41
N SER A 140 10.02 14.29 1.67
CA SER A 140 9.25 13.53 0.67
C SER A 140 8.75 14.37 -0.52
N ARG A 141 8.93 15.71 -0.49
CA ARG A 141 8.73 16.67 -1.62
C ARG A 141 7.48 16.38 -2.48
N LYS A 142 6.38 15.96 -1.85
CA LYS A 142 5.08 15.64 -2.49
C LYS A 142 5.11 14.49 -3.52
N ARG A 143 6.23 13.77 -3.70
CA ARG A 143 6.28 12.57 -4.56
C ARG A 143 6.10 11.34 -3.69
N GLY A 144 4.85 11.10 -3.29
CA GLY A 144 4.50 9.90 -2.54
C GLY A 144 4.86 8.63 -3.31
N MET A 145 5.43 7.65 -2.59
CA MET A 145 5.71 6.30 -3.08
C MET A 145 4.47 5.63 -3.69
N ALA A 146 3.27 6.07 -3.27
CA ALA A 146 1.97 5.62 -3.79
C ALA A 146 1.84 5.64 -5.32
N LYS A 147 2.49 6.59 -6.02
CA LYS A 147 2.45 6.62 -7.50
C LYS A 147 3.18 5.42 -8.13
N TYR A 148 4.36 5.10 -7.61
CA TYR A 148 5.14 3.95 -8.07
C TYR A 148 4.46 2.64 -7.70
N LEU A 149 3.87 2.59 -6.51
CA LEU A 149 3.14 1.42 -6.04
C LEU A 149 1.90 1.14 -6.89
N ARG A 150 1.18 2.18 -7.32
CA ARG A 150 0.09 2.04 -8.30
C ARG A 150 0.59 1.48 -9.63
N LEU A 151 1.70 2.00 -10.14
CA LEU A 151 2.30 1.54 -11.40
C LEU A 151 2.72 0.07 -11.33
N TYR A 152 3.24 -0.38 -10.18
CA TYR A 152 3.64 -1.76 -9.93
C TYR A 152 2.51 -2.78 -10.16
N TYR A 153 1.27 -2.45 -9.79
CA TYR A 153 0.11 -3.32 -10.06
C TYR A 153 -0.50 -3.11 -11.45
N LEU A 154 -0.57 -1.85 -11.92
CA LEU A 154 -1.21 -1.55 -13.20
C LEU A 154 -0.46 -2.14 -14.40
N VAL A 155 0.87 -2.03 -14.43
CA VAL A 155 1.68 -2.54 -15.55
C VAL A 155 1.42 -4.02 -15.83
N PRO A 156 1.54 -4.95 -14.87
CA PRO A 156 1.26 -6.36 -15.13
C PRO A 156 -0.20 -6.62 -15.46
N MET A 157 -1.16 -5.91 -14.84
CA MET A 157 -2.58 -6.10 -15.16
C MET A 157 -2.91 -5.71 -16.61
N PHE A 158 -2.37 -4.60 -17.09
CA PHE A 158 -2.50 -4.19 -18.49
C PHE A 158 -1.76 -5.16 -19.42
N GLY A 159 -0.57 -5.63 -19.03
CA GLY A 159 0.16 -6.65 -19.79
C GLY A 159 -0.67 -7.92 -20.00
N LEU A 160 -1.29 -8.44 -18.94
CA LEU A 160 -2.20 -9.59 -19.00
C LEU A 160 -3.47 -9.29 -19.81
N GLY A 161 -4.00 -8.07 -19.72
CA GLY A 161 -5.11 -7.61 -20.55
C GLY A 161 -4.79 -7.64 -22.03
N ILE A 162 -3.61 -7.15 -22.42
CA ILE A 162 -3.13 -7.16 -23.81
C ILE A 162 -2.95 -8.61 -24.31
N VAL A 163 -2.34 -9.49 -23.50
CA VAL A 163 -2.19 -10.91 -23.86
C VAL A 163 -3.55 -11.58 -24.08
N SER A 164 -4.52 -11.31 -23.21
CA SER A 164 -5.90 -11.81 -23.34
C SER A 164 -6.58 -11.29 -24.62
N LEU A 165 -6.41 -10.00 -24.95
CA LEU A 165 -6.94 -9.41 -26.19
C LEU A 165 -6.33 -10.02 -27.44
N ILE A 166 -5.00 -10.22 -27.47
CA ILE A 166 -4.32 -10.88 -28.59
C ILE A 166 -4.85 -12.30 -28.76
N SER A 167 -5.00 -13.05 -27.66
CA SER A 167 -5.56 -14.40 -27.69
C SER A 167 -7.00 -14.43 -28.26
N CYS A 168 -7.83 -13.48 -27.85
CA CYS A 168 -9.19 -13.30 -28.38
C CYS A 168 -9.20 -13.03 -29.88
N PHE A 169 -8.37 -12.09 -30.34
CA PHE A 169 -8.28 -11.72 -31.74
C PHE A 169 -7.85 -12.89 -32.62
N LEU A 170 -6.86 -13.67 -32.16
CA LEU A 170 -6.42 -14.88 -32.86
C LEU A 170 -7.47 -15.99 -32.87
N TYR A 171 -8.34 -16.07 -31.86
CA TYR A 171 -9.43 -17.03 -31.82
C TYR A 171 -10.56 -16.63 -32.78
N LEU A 172 -10.95 -15.35 -32.77
CA LEU A 172 -11.98 -14.78 -33.65
C LEU A 172 -11.69 -14.95 -35.14
N ASN A 173 -10.41 -14.87 -35.53
CA ASN A 173 -10.01 -15.03 -36.92
C ASN A 173 -10.11 -16.47 -37.43
N GLU A 174 -10.16 -17.47 -36.54
CA GLU A 174 -10.22 -18.89 -36.93
C GLU A 174 -11.64 -19.45 -36.91
N THR A 175 -12.50 -18.97 -36.00
CA THR A 175 -13.80 -19.62 -35.75
C THR A 175 -14.90 -18.60 -35.41
N ILE A 176 -16.09 -18.74 -36.01
CA ILE A 176 -17.29 -17.95 -35.68
C ILE A 176 -18.34 -18.88 -35.06
N ASP A 177 -18.10 -19.31 -33.81
CA ASP A 177 -19.01 -20.20 -33.05
C ASP A 177 -19.54 -19.55 -31.77
N SER A 178 -20.53 -20.16 -31.10
CA SER A 178 -21.08 -19.68 -29.82
C SER A 178 -20.04 -19.53 -28.70
N LEU A 179 -18.99 -20.36 -28.72
CA LEU A 179 -17.87 -20.31 -27.77
C LEU A 179 -17.09 -18.98 -27.85
N THR A 180 -17.14 -18.32 -29.02
CA THR A 180 -16.55 -17.01 -29.29
C THR A 180 -17.14 -15.92 -28.40
N ASN A 181 -18.45 -15.99 -28.11
CA ASN A 181 -19.12 -15.02 -27.25
C ASN A 181 -18.62 -15.12 -25.81
N VAL A 182 -18.41 -16.35 -25.31
CA VAL A 182 -17.89 -16.59 -23.95
C VAL A 182 -16.44 -16.12 -23.84
N HIS A 183 -15.60 -16.44 -24.82
CA HIS A 183 -14.21 -15.99 -24.84
C HIS A 183 -14.11 -14.46 -24.89
N SER A 184 -14.90 -13.81 -25.74
CA SER A 184 -14.96 -12.34 -25.83
C SER A 184 -15.37 -11.70 -24.49
N LEU A 185 -16.34 -12.29 -23.78
CA LEU A 185 -16.75 -11.82 -22.45
C LEU A 185 -15.59 -11.89 -21.45
N ILE A 186 -14.85 -13.01 -21.42
CA ILE A 186 -13.68 -13.18 -20.55
C ILE A 186 -12.64 -12.08 -20.82
N CYS A 187 -12.36 -11.79 -22.09
CA CYS A 187 -11.38 -10.77 -22.47
C CYS A 187 -11.85 -9.36 -22.09
N ILE A 188 -13.14 -9.05 -22.29
CA ILE A 188 -13.74 -7.77 -21.85
C ILE A 188 -13.59 -7.60 -20.33
N ILE A 189 -13.95 -8.61 -19.54
CA ILE A 189 -13.81 -8.56 -18.08
C ILE A 189 -12.34 -8.37 -17.68
N THR A 190 -11.42 -9.06 -18.36
CA THR A 190 -9.98 -8.96 -18.10
C THR A 190 -9.45 -7.53 -18.29
N VAL A 191 -9.99 -6.77 -19.25
CA VAL A 191 -9.63 -5.37 -19.51
C VAL A 191 -10.35 -4.39 -18.58
N ILE A 192 -11.59 -4.69 -18.18
CA ILE A 192 -12.34 -3.85 -17.25
C ILE A 192 -11.65 -3.78 -15.88
N ILE A 193 -11.03 -4.87 -15.41
CA ILE A 193 -10.35 -4.91 -14.11
C ILE A 193 -9.28 -3.80 -13.95
N PRO A 194 -8.26 -3.67 -14.81
CA PRO A 194 -7.27 -2.59 -14.66
C PRO A 194 -7.88 -1.20 -14.80
N LEU A 195 -8.91 -1.03 -15.64
CA LEU A 195 -9.63 0.25 -15.75
C LEU A 195 -10.35 0.62 -14.46
N PHE A 196 -11.00 -0.36 -13.83
CA PHE A 196 -11.61 -0.21 -12.50
C PHE A 196 -10.57 0.17 -11.46
N VAL A 197 -9.39 -0.45 -11.47
CA VAL A 197 -8.27 -0.10 -10.58
C VAL A 197 -7.79 1.33 -10.82
N VAL A 198 -7.61 1.76 -12.07
CA VAL A 198 -7.25 3.14 -12.41
C VAL A 198 -8.29 4.11 -11.83
N TRP A 199 -9.57 3.88 -12.15
CA TRP A 199 -10.67 4.71 -11.66
C TRP A 199 -10.71 4.78 -10.13
N LYS A 200 -10.64 3.63 -9.46
CA LYS A 200 -10.66 3.56 -8.00
C LYS A 200 -9.43 4.22 -7.38
N SER A 201 -8.25 4.05 -7.98
CA SER A 201 -6.98 4.62 -7.52
C SER A 201 -6.94 6.15 -7.60
N MET A 202 -7.72 6.76 -8.50
CA MET A 202 -7.87 8.22 -8.57
C MET A 202 -8.68 8.77 -7.39
N ASN A 203 -9.53 7.93 -6.79
CA ASN A 203 -10.39 8.27 -5.67
C ASN A 203 -9.84 7.80 -4.31
N VAL A 204 -8.60 7.30 -4.25
CA VAL A 204 -7.99 6.89 -2.98
C VAL A 204 -7.72 8.15 -2.14
N GLU A 205 -8.34 8.17 -0.97
CA GLU A 205 -8.40 9.22 0.07
C GLU A 205 -7.15 10.09 0.17
N LYS A 206 -7.40 11.40 0.36
CA LYS A 206 -6.39 12.38 0.69
C LYS A 206 -6.17 12.36 2.22
N TYR A 207 -4.92 12.53 2.67
CA TYR A 207 -4.57 12.63 4.10
C TYR A 207 -5.44 13.62 4.89
N GLU A 208 -5.99 14.62 4.22
CA GLU A 208 -6.88 15.64 4.77
C GLU A 208 -8.16 15.01 5.37
N GLU A 209 -8.77 14.04 4.69
CA GLU A 209 -10.01 13.38 5.18
C GLU A 209 -9.76 12.57 6.46
N ILE A 210 -8.61 11.91 6.56
CA ILE A 210 -8.22 11.18 7.78
C ILE A 210 -7.92 12.16 8.92
N ALA A 211 -7.26 13.30 8.60
CA ALA A 211 -6.90 14.31 9.58
C ALA A 211 -8.13 15.00 10.20
N GLU A 212 -9.21 15.18 9.44
CA GLU A 212 -10.49 15.72 9.94
C GLU A 212 -11.07 14.87 11.09
N GLY A 213 -10.78 13.57 11.12
CA GLY A 213 -11.17 12.67 12.21
C GLY A 213 -10.61 13.06 13.59
N PHE A 214 -9.51 13.80 13.66
CA PHE A 214 -8.91 14.23 14.94
C PHE A 214 -9.63 15.40 15.62
N LYS A 215 -10.54 16.10 14.91
CA LYS A 215 -11.26 17.29 15.40
C LYS A 215 -10.34 18.42 15.92
N ASP A 216 -9.10 18.46 15.46
CA ASP A 216 -8.08 19.44 15.85
C ASP A 216 -7.74 20.31 14.65
N THR A 217 -8.39 21.46 14.54
CA THR A 217 -8.24 22.37 13.39
C THR A 217 -6.81 22.89 13.26
N SER A 218 -6.11 23.09 14.38
CA SER A 218 -4.71 23.55 14.38
C SER A 218 -3.78 22.53 13.72
N PHE A 219 -3.99 21.25 14.03
CA PHE A 219 -3.22 20.17 13.42
C PHE A 219 -3.57 19.96 11.94
N VAL A 220 -4.85 20.07 11.58
CA VAL A 220 -5.29 20.00 10.17
C VAL A 220 -4.69 21.15 9.36
N ASP A 221 -4.68 22.37 9.90
CA ASP A 221 -4.07 23.54 9.26
C ASP A 221 -2.56 23.40 9.16
N TYR A 222 -1.90 22.82 10.17
CA TYR A 222 -0.48 22.47 10.12
C TYR A 222 -0.16 21.53 8.94
N LEU A 223 -0.96 20.48 8.76
CA LEU A 223 -0.82 19.54 7.64
C LEU A 223 -1.10 20.21 6.28
N ARG A 224 -2.15 21.03 6.20
CA ARG A 224 -2.57 21.69 4.96
C ARG A 224 -1.58 22.76 4.51
N ASN A 225 -1.15 23.61 5.43
CA ASN A 225 -0.24 24.72 5.14
C ASN A 225 1.21 24.25 4.93
N LYS A 226 1.53 22.99 5.28
CA LYS A 226 2.87 22.40 5.14
C LYS A 226 3.93 23.20 5.87
N ASN A 227 3.54 23.83 6.98
CA ASN A 227 4.43 24.61 7.83
C ASN A 227 5.31 23.70 8.70
N PHE A 228 5.84 22.62 8.13
CA PHE A 228 6.76 21.69 8.80
C PHE A 228 8.04 22.42 9.27
N GLU A 229 8.45 23.46 8.56
CA GLU A 229 9.59 24.32 8.94
C GLU A 229 9.35 25.15 10.21
N ALA A 230 8.10 25.38 10.61
CA ALA A 230 7.80 26.11 11.84
C ALA A 230 8.07 25.25 13.07
N VAL A 231 7.70 23.96 13.02
CA VAL A 231 7.99 23.00 14.10
C VAL A 231 9.50 22.81 14.26
N LEU A 232 10.24 22.71 13.15
CA LEU A 232 11.70 22.57 13.19
C LEU A 232 12.44 23.79 13.76
N ARG A 233 11.82 24.97 13.81
CA ARG A 233 12.44 26.16 14.40
C ARG A 233 12.32 26.23 15.92
N ASN A 234 11.41 25.47 16.50
CA ASN A 234 11.16 25.45 17.94
C ASN A 234 11.99 24.38 18.68
N HIS A 235 12.65 23.49 17.94
CA HIS A 235 13.60 22.50 18.45
C HIS A 235 15.04 22.93 18.19
#